data_AF-A0A6M3ZQQ4-F1
#
_entry.id   AF-A0A6M3ZQQ4-F1
#
_cell.length_a   1.000
_cell.length_b   1.000
_cell.length_c   1.000
_cell.angle_alpha   90.00
_cell.angle_beta   90.00
_cell.angle_gamma   90.00
#
_symmetry.space_group_name_H-M   'P 1'
#
loop_
_entity.id
_entity.type
_entity.pdbx_description
1 polymer ?
#
loop_
_entity_poly.entity_id
_entity_poly.type
_entity_poly.pdbx_seq_one_letter_code
_entity_poly.pdbx_strand_id
1 'polypeptide(L)'
;MASFPKFPQGIARPFPTQPEPSGTDDATLTPESYLHRPQVAQKGRGAVTNLRGRYESVRREEFDDGWQAVRFAEAGSVAAEGMEEDEPPRLKTSVTEEEAKSIISRNSSPDLPFSLSLNPYRGCEHGCIYCFARPSHSYLGLSPGLDFESRLVAKTNAPELLLRELARPSYQPDTITVGINTDAYQPIERERRLTRRILQILHDCENPVALITKSALIERDIDLLAPMAAKGQAIAAVTITTLDPAIARTLEPRAASPARRLRVIRTLAEAGIPVSVSIAPVIPFVTEPDLERVMEAAVEAGAGQAGYIVLRLPWEVSPLFRQWLQAHFPDRAARVMNRIQDMRGGKDYDASFTTRMRGTGVWADLLHQRFEKASRRLGIDHRNRAFATLDASRFRRPVVVPPLPRAGRGDQGSGGQLDLF
;
A
#
# COMPACT_ATOMS: atom_id res chain seq x y z
N MET A 1 -26.94 -34.74 3.70
CA MET A 1 -27.71 -33.53 4.05
C MET A 1 -27.55 -33.30 5.55
N ALA A 2 -26.59 -32.48 5.96
CA ALA A 2 -26.34 -32.21 7.38
C ALA A 2 -27.01 -30.88 7.75
N SER A 3 -27.93 -30.94 8.71
CA SER A 3 -28.68 -29.81 9.26
C SER A 3 -27.72 -28.85 9.98
N PHE A 4 -27.77 -27.56 9.63
CA PHE A 4 -27.18 -26.50 10.45
C PHE A 4 -27.84 -26.47 11.85
N PRO A 5 -27.10 -26.10 12.91
CA PRO A 5 -27.69 -25.92 14.23
C PRO A 5 -28.60 -24.69 14.25
N LYS A 6 -29.81 -24.85 14.78
CA LYS A 6 -30.75 -23.76 15.01
C LYS A 6 -30.22 -22.86 16.13
N PHE A 7 -29.98 -21.58 15.84
CA PHE A 7 -29.72 -20.57 16.85
C PHE A 7 -30.93 -20.48 17.82
N PRO A 8 -30.71 -20.23 19.13
CA PRO A 8 -31.80 -20.01 20.08
C PRO A 8 -32.60 -18.77 19.65
N GLN A 9 -33.92 -18.92 19.56
CA GLN A 9 -34.83 -17.82 19.27
C GLN A 9 -34.67 -16.75 20.36
N GLY A 10 -34.28 -15.52 19.99
CA GLY A 10 -34.41 -14.35 20.88
C GLY A 10 -33.25 -13.35 20.97
N ILE A 11 -32.10 -13.52 20.29
CA ILE A 11 -30.94 -12.59 20.45
C ILE A 11 -30.71 -11.65 19.24
N ALA A 12 -31.55 -11.72 18.21
CA ALA A 12 -31.59 -10.69 17.17
C ALA A 12 -32.82 -9.81 17.40
N ARG A 13 -32.65 -8.67 18.06
CA ARG A 13 -33.61 -7.57 17.83
C ARG A 13 -33.55 -7.25 16.33
N PRO A 14 -34.68 -7.12 15.62
CA PRO A 14 -34.66 -6.55 14.28
C PRO A 14 -33.92 -5.21 14.35
N PHE A 15 -33.13 -4.89 13.32
CA PHE A 15 -32.54 -3.56 13.19
C PHE A 15 -33.63 -2.52 13.48
N PRO A 16 -33.36 -1.47 14.28
CA PRO A 16 -34.33 -0.42 14.44
C PRO A 16 -34.74 0.06 13.05
N THR A 17 -36.05 0.07 12.79
CA THR A 17 -36.60 0.81 11.66
C THR A 17 -36.00 2.20 11.68
N GLN A 18 -35.64 2.73 10.51
CA GLN A 18 -35.17 4.12 10.42
C GLN A 18 -36.10 5.00 11.26
N PRO A 19 -35.56 5.87 12.13
CA PRO A 19 -36.39 6.81 12.85
C PRO A 19 -37.20 7.59 11.81
N GLU A 20 -38.52 7.65 11.99
CA GLU A 20 -39.31 8.56 11.17
C GLU A 20 -38.76 9.97 11.37
N PRO A 21 -38.60 10.75 10.29
CA PRO A 21 -38.11 12.11 10.38
C PRO A 21 -38.96 12.87 11.40
N SER A 22 -38.30 13.60 12.27
CA SER A 22 -38.96 14.36 13.30
C SER A 22 -39.86 15.41 12.63
N GLY A 23 -41.02 15.75 13.21
CA GLY A 23 -41.91 16.78 12.64
C GLY A 23 -41.31 18.20 12.56
N THR A 24 -40.02 18.35 12.93
CA THR A 24 -39.18 19.54 12.78
C THR A 24 -38.25 19.49 11.57
N ASP A 25 -38.16 18.36 10.86
CA ASP A 25 -37.40 18.25 9.61
C ASP A 25 -38.24 18.81 8.45
N ASP A 26 -37.65 19.74 7.69
CA ASP A 26 -38.28 20.32 6.51
C ASP A 26 -38.65 19.20 5.52
N ALA A 27 -39.95 19.03 5.27
CA ALA A 27 -40.48 17.98 4.41
C ALA A 27 -40.02 18.08 2.95
N THR A 28 -39.36 19.18 2.57
CA THR A 28 -38.75 19.35 1.24
C THR A 28 -37.30 18.82 1.17
N LEU A 29 -36.65 18.57 2.30
CA LEU A 29 -35.30 18.01 2.38
C LEU A 29 -35.37 16.48 2.43
N THR A 30 -35.40 15.85 1.25
CA THR A 30 -35.23 14.39 1.13
C THR A 30 -33.73 14.05 1.08
N PRO A 31 -33.28 12.85 1.48
CA PRO A 31 -31.87 12.46 1.29
C PRO A 31 -31.37 12.60 -0.16
N GLU A 32 -32.29 12.60 -1.14
CA GLU A 32 -32.04 12.82 -2.55
C GLU A 32 -31.87 14.31 -2.95
N SER A 33 -32.24 15.25 -2.08
CA SER A 33 -32.13 16.70 -2.33
C SER A 33 -30.75 17.28 -2.02
N TYR A 34 -29.89 16.51 -1.36
CA TYR A 34 -28.51 16.91 -1.13
C TYR A 34 -27.68 16.64 -2.38
N LEU A 35 -27.13 17.69 -2.97
CA LEU A 35 -26.10 17.53 -4.01
C LEU A 35 -24.91 16.85 -3.36
N HIS A 36 -24.77 15.53 -3.58
CA HIS A 36 -23.57 14.82 -3.21
C HIS A 36 -22.39 15.50 -3.89
N ARG A 37 -21.41 15.91 -3.08
CA ARG A 37 -20.21 16.58 -3.59
C ARG A 37 -19.63 15.72 -4.71
N PRO A 38 -19.37 16.27 -5.90
CA PRO A 38 -18.87 15.48 -7.01
C PRO A 38 -17.61 14.74 -6.58
N GLN A 39 -17.52 13.46 -6.94
CA GLN A 39 -16.36 12.61 -6.66
C GLN A 39 -15.19 13.06 -7.53
N VAL A 40 -14.57 14.18 -7.17
CA VAL A 40 -13.49 14.81 -7.93
C VAL A 40 -12.15 14.27 -7.44
N ALA A 41 -11.32 13.86 -8.40
CA ALA A 41 -9.96 13.41 -8.10
C ALA A 41 -9.15 14.55 -7.44
N GLN A 42 -8.54 14.25 -6.30
CA GLN A 42 -7.70 15.22 -5.58
C GLN A 42 -6.25 15.13 -6.06
N LYS A 43 -5.64 16.28 -6.35
CA LYS A 43 -4.24 16.34 -6.79
C LYS A 43 -3.32 15.73 -5.73
N GLY A 44 -2.48 14.78 -6.16
CA GLY A 44 -1.53 14.10 -5.27
C GLY A 44 -2.14 12.99 -4.41
N ARG A 45 -3.39 12.60 -4.68
CA ARG A 45 -4.13 11.55 -3.97
C ARG A 45 -4.69 10.52 -4.96
N GLY A 46 -4.70 9.25 -4.57
CA GLY A 46 -5.12 8.18 -5.47
C GLY A 46 -6.56 7.74 -5.23
N ALA A 47 -7.01 7.79 -3.97
CA ALA A 47 -8.42 7.64 -3.68
C ALA A 47 -9.19 8.91 -4.04
N VAL A 48 -10.35 8.74 -4.68
CA VAL A 48 -11.26 9.85 -5.01
C VAL A 48 -12.16 10.19 -3.80
N THR A 49 -12.45 9.19 -2.96
CA THR A 49 -13.34 9.32 -1.79
C THR A 49 -12.70 8.76 -0.53
N ASN A 50 -13.24 9.14 0.63
CA ASN A 50 -12.91 8.54 1.91
C ASN A 50 -13.89 7.41 2.27
N LEU A 51 -13.90 6.35 1.46
CA LEU A 51 -14.82 5.21 1.61
C LEU A 51 -14.79 4.63 3.04
N ARG A 52 -15.95 4.50 3.66
CA ARG A 52 -16.10 3.93 5.01
C ARG A 52 -15.42 2.57 5.17
N GLY A 53 -14.78 2.35 6.32
CA GLY A 53 -14.22 1.05 6.68
C GLY A 53 -15.30 0.02 7.02
N ARG A 54 -15.08 -1.24 6.65
CA ARG A 54 -16.05 -2.35 6.82
C ARG A 54 -16.51 -2.61 8.26
N TYR A 55 -15.72 -2.25 9.25
CA TYR A 55 -16.00 -2.51 10.67
C TYR A 55 -16.66 -1.34 11.40
N GLU A 56 -16.80 -0.19 10.74
CA GLU A 56 -17.49 0.96 11.33
C GLU A 56 -19.00 0.69 11.35
N SER A 57 -19.72 1.17 12.36
CA SER A 57 -21.20 1.09 12.45
C SER A 57 -21.90 2.38 12.03
N VAL A 58 -21.21 3.52 12.11
CA VAL A 58 -21.71 4.86 11.79
C VAL A 58 -21.29 5.25 10.36
N ARG A 59 -22.19 5.90 9.62
CA ARG A 59 -21.92 6.50 8.30
C ARG A 59 -21.92 8.01 8.44
N ARG A 60 -20.85 8.66 7.95
CA ARG A 60 -20.78 10.12 7.79
C ARG A 60 -20.69 10.41 6.30
N GLU A 61 -21.48 11.34 5.81
CA GLU A 61 -21.47 11.75 4.41
C GLU A 61 -21.25 13.25 4.33
N GLU A 62 -20.35 13.66 3.45
CA GLU A 62 -20.23 15.06 3.08
C GLU A 62 -21.26 15.35 1.98
N PHE A 63 -22.03 16.42 2.18
CA PHE A 63 -22.93 16.96 1.18
C PHE A 63 -22.65 18.45 1.02
N ASP A 64 -22.96 18.99 -0.16
CA ASP A 64 -22.96 20.44 -0.36
C ASP A 64 -24.23 21.00 0.27
N ASP A 65 -24.06 21.81 1.31
CA ASP A 65 -25.15 22.48 2.02
C ASP A 65 -25.58 23.79 1.32
N GLY A 66 -24.98 24.11 0.16
CA GLY A 66 -25.25 25.33 -0.61
C GLY A 66 -24.52 26.56 -0.11
N TRP A 67 -23.71 26.45 0.97
CA TRP A 67 -22.94 27.55 1.52
C TRP A 67 -21.48 27.46 1.08
N GLN A 68 -21.00 28.45 0.33
CA GLN A 68 -19.56 28.58 0.08
C GLN A 68 -18.85 28.94 1.38
N ALA A 69 -17.75 28.23 1.68
CA ALA A 69 -16.93 28.50 2.85
C ALA A 69 -16.33 29.91 2.76
N VAL A 70 -16.97 30.89 3.40
CA VAL A 70 -16.46 32.25 3.51
C VAL A 70 -15.19 32.20 4.37
N ARG A 71 -14.02 32.33 3.75
CA ARG A 71 -12.77 32.50 4.48
C ARG A 71 -12.68 33.95 4.93
N PHE A 72 -12.87 34.19 6.22
CA PHE A 72 -12.43 35.44 6.82
C PHE A 72 -10.91 35.45 6.78
N ALA A 73 -10.32 36.25 5.89
CA ALA A 73 -8.89 36.52 5.93
C ALA A 73 -8.55 37.05 7.32
N GLU A 74 -7.63 36.39 8.04
CA GLU A 74 -7.02 36.97 9.23
C GLU A 74 -6.47 38.35 8.82
N ALA A 75 -6.97 39.39 9.47
CA ALA A 75 -6.61 40.77 9.20
C ALA A 75 -5.08 40.92 9.33
N GLY A 76 -4.36 41.02 8.21
CA GLY A 76 -2.90 41.12 8.29
C GLY A 76 -2.07 41.15 7.02
N SER A 77 -2.60 40.98 5.81
CA SER A 77 -1.83 41.35 4.61
C SER A 77 -2.74 41.67 3.43
N VAL A 78 -2.47 42.82 2.85
CA VAL A 78 -3.10 43.38 1.65
C VAL A 78 -3.13 42.34 0.54
N ALA A 79 -4.32 42.20 -0.05
CA ALA A 79 -4.62 41.32 -1.16
C ALA A 79 -3.57 41.47 -2.28
N ALA A 80 -2.82 40.40 -2.53
CA ALA A 80 -2.18 40.20 -3.82
C ALA A 80 -3.28 39.67 -4.76
N GLU A 81 -3.78 40.56 -5.61
CA GLU A 81 -4.66 40.22 -6.72
C GLU A 81 -4.04 39.06 -7.53
N GLY A 82 -4.72 37.90 -7.56
CA GLY A 82 -4.36 36.79 -8.45
C GLY A 82 -4.19 35.40 -7.84
N MET A 83 -4.56 35.15 -6.58
CA MET A 83 -4.65 33.77 -6.07
C MET A 83 -6.08 33.23 -6.26
N GLU A 84 -6.23 32.12 -6.98
CA GLU A 84 -7.50 31.39 -7.16
C GLU A 84 -8.15 31.08 -5.79
N GLU A 85 -9.21 31.81 -5.43
CA GLU A 85 -9.84 31.80 -4.11
C GLU A 85 -10.67 30.53 -3.80
N ASP A 86 -10.81 29.60 -4.75
CA ASP A 86 -11.75 28.47 -4.68
C ASP A 86 -11.15 27.07 -4.40
N GLU A 87 -9.82 26.93 -4.22
CA GLU A 87 -9.25 25.58 -3.99
C GLU A 87 -9.42 25.13 -2.52
N PRO A 88 -10.10 23.99 -2.24
CA PRO A 88 -10.23 23.45 -0.89
C PRO A 88 -8.84 23.19 -0.28
N PRO A 89 -8.69 23.27 1.06
CA PRO A 89 -7.39 23.08 1.69
C PRO A 89 -6.86 21.69 1.35
N ARG A 90 -5.61 21.64 0.89
CA ARG A 90 -4.97 20.37 0.50
C ARG A 90 -4.93 19.42 1.69
N LEU A 91 -5.41 18.20 1.49
CA LEU A 91 -5.37 17.15 2.50
C LEU A 91 -3.92 16.91 2.94
N LYS A 92 -3.59 17.27 4.19
CA LYS A 92 -2.26 17.07 4.76
C LYS A 92 -2.10 15.64 5.25
N THR A 93 -0.91 15.07 5.10
CA THR A 93 -0.59 13.77 5.69
C THR A 93 -0.20 13.97 7.15
N SER A 94 -0.79 13.19 8.06
CA SER A 94 -0.44 13.08 9.47
C SER A 94 0.11 11.69 9.78
N VAL A 95 0.91 11.61 10.84
CA VAL A 95 1.61 10.40 11.24
C VAL A 95 1.47 10.22 12.74
N THR A 96 0.90 9.10 13.15
CA THR A 96 0.85 8.68 14.55
C THR A 96 1.99 7.71 14.84
N GLU A 97 2.65 7.86 15.99
CA GLU A 97 3.67 6.92 16.45
C GLU A 97 3.01 5.75 17.19
N GLU A 98 3.48 4.53 16.94
CA GLU A 98 2.98 3.30 17.57
C GLU A 98 4.16 2.48 18.12
N GLU A 99 4.04 2.02 19.36
CA GLU A 99 4.88 0.95 19.88
C GLU A 99 4.25 -0.40 19.54
N ALA A 100 4.80 -1.07 18.54
CA ALA A 100 4.31 -2.38 18.11
C ALA A 100 4.70 -3.47 19.13
N LYS A 101 3.90 -4.55 19.17
CA LYS A 101 4.21 -5.74 19.99
C LYS A 101 5.15 -6.72 19.26
N SER A 102 5.09 -6.75 17.93
CA SER A 102 5.92 -7.57 17.06
C SER A 102 6.11 -6.85 15.71
N ILE A 103 7.18 -7.21 14.99
CA ILE A 103 7.53 -6.54 13.73
C ILE A 103 7.64 -7.49 12.52
N ILE A 104 8.01 -8.76 12.74
CA ILE A 104 8.03 -9.79 11.70
C ILE A 104 6.64 -10.44 11.60
N SER A 105 6.10 -10.48 10.38
CA SER A 105 4.90 -11.23 10.02
C SER A 105 5.26 -12.46 9.21
N ARG A 106 4.59 -13.58 9.48
CA ARG A 106 4.82 -14.87 8.81
C ARG A 106 3.65 -15.23 7.91
N ASN A 107 3.93 -15.88 6.78
CA ASN A 107 2.91 -16.38 5.88
C ASN A 107 3.29 -17.77 5.34
N SER A 108 2.29 -18.57 4.98
CA SER A 108 2.44 -19.91 4.39
C SER A 108 1.86 -19.98 2.97
N SER A 109 1.79 -18.84 2.27
CA SER A 109 1.15 -18.79 0.97
C SER A 109 2.03 -19.43 -0.10
N PRO A 110 1.52 -20.38 -0.90
CA PRO A 110 2.29 -21.00 -1.97
C PRO A 110 2.59 -20.04 -3.14
N ASP A 111 1.91 -18.88 -3.19
CA ASP A 111 2.08 -17.89 -4.26
C ASP A 111 3.22 -16.89 -4.00
N LEU A 112 3.74 -16.85 -2.77
CA LEU A 112 4.77 -15.90 -2.37
C LEU A 112 6.12 -16.61 -2.26
N PRO A 113 7.21 -16.03 -2.81
CA PRO A 113 8.54 -16.63 -2.74
C PRO A 113 9.23 -16.39 -1.38
N PHE A 114 8.50 -15.98 -0.34
CA PHE A 114 9.06 -15.66 0.97
C PHE A 114 8.07 -16.01 2.09
N SER A 115 8.62 -16.35 3.25
CA SER A 115 7.83 -16.68 4.45
C SER A 115 7.74 -15.50 5.43
N LEU A 116 8.80 -14.68 5.51
CA LEU A 116 8.93 -13.55 6.43
C LEU A 116 8.71 -12.21 5.73
N SER A 117 7.95 -11.34 6.37
CA SER A 117 7.80 -9.95 5.94
C SER A 117 7.89 -8.97 7.10
N LEU A 118 8.29 -7.74 6.77
CA LEU A 118 8.43 -6.66 7.73
C LEU A 118 7.90 -5.37 7.10
N ASN A 119 7.05 -4.65 7.85
CA ASN A 119 6.52 -3.36 7.43
C ASN A 119 6.66 -2.35 8.59
N PRO A 120 7.51 -1.32 8.45
CA PRO A 120 7.73 -0.30 9.48
C PRO A 120 6.55 0.68 9.62
N TYR A 121 5.69 0.75 8.61
CA TYR A 121 4.56 1.67 8.57
C TYR A 121 3.22 0.95 8.35
N ARG A 122 2.12 1.58 8.78
CA ARG A 122 0.77 1.28 8.31
C ARG A 122 0.25 2.48 7.50
N GLY A 123 -0.40 2.18 6.38
CA GLY A 123 -0.75 3.20 5.38
C GLY A 123 0.42 3.52 4.47
N CYS A 124 0.13 4.09 3.30
CA CYS A 124 1.17 4.44 2.33
C CYS A 124 0.89 5.75 1.62
N GLU A 125 1.80 6.71 1.80
CA GLU A 125 1.77 8.03 1.15
C GLU A 125 1.81 7.97 -0.37
N HIS A 126 2.30 6.87 -0.98
CA HIS A 126 2.26 6.69 -2.43
C HIS A 126 0.83 6.73 -2.99
N GLY A 127 -0.17 6.41 -2.17
CA GLY A 127 -1.58 6.54 -2.53
C GLY A 127 -2.02 5.64 -3.68
N CYS A 128 -1.35 4.51 -3.92
CA CYS A 128 -1.71 3.63 -5.04
C CYS A 128 -3.16 3.15 -4.91
N ILE A 129 -4.04 3.49 -5.86
CA ILE A 129 -5.47 3.20 -5.74
C ILE A 129 -5.77 1.70 -5.69
N TYR A 130 -4.96 0.91 -6.40
CA TYR A 130 -5.06 -0.55 -6.48
C TYR A 130 -4.45 -1.29 -5.27
N CYS A 131 -3.97 -0.59 -4.24
CA CYS A 131 -3.18 -1.20 -3.18
C CYS A 131 -4.02 -2.19 -2.35
N PHE A 132 -3.63 -3.46 -2.38
CA PHE A 132 -4.32 -4.53 -1.64
C PHE A 132 -4.27 -4.36 -0.11
N ALA A 133 -3.39 -3.48 0.40
CA ALA A 133 -3.25 -3.20 1.82
C ALA A 133 -4.22 -2.12 2.33
N ARG A 134 -4.94 -1.41 1.44
CA ARG A 134 -5.97 -0.42 1.84
C ARG A 134 -6.97 -0.94 2.88
N PRO A 135 -7.52 -2.17 2.76
CA PRO A 135 -8.42 -2.74 3.77
C PRO A 135 -7.82 -2.86 5.17
N SER A 136 -6.49 -2.79 5.33
CA SER A 136 -5.86 -2.86 6.65
C SER A 136 -6.19 -1.65 7.53
N HIS A 137 -6.51 -0.51 6.94
CA HIS A 137 -6.93 0.70 7.66
C HIS A 137 -8.30 0.56 8.32
N SER A 138 -9.19 -0.28 7.78
CA SER A 138 -10.47 -0.58 8.41
C SER A 138 -10.30 -1.12 9.84
N TYR A 139 -9.22 -1.87 10.13
CA TYR A 139 -8.94 -2.37 11.48
C TYR A 139 -8.49 -1.27 12.46
N LEU A 140 -8.11 -0.10 11.96
CA LEU A 140 -7.75 1.07 12.76
C LEU A 140 -8.93 2.02 12.94
N GLY A 141 -10.13 1.67 12.45
CA GLY A 141 -11.26 2.60 12.38
C GLY A 141 -11.02 3.76 11.42
N LEU A 142 -10.16 3.56 10.42
CA LEU A 142 -9.83 4.55 9.40
C LEU A 142 -10.29 4.07 8.02
N SER A 143 -10.61 5.02 7.15
CA SER A 143 -11.02 4.70 5.78
C SER A 143 -9.88 4.05 4.97
N PRO A 144 -10.17 2.97 4.20
CA PRO A 144 -9.28 2.45 3.15
C PRO A 144 -9.04 3.41 1.97
N GLY A 145 -9.81 4.50 1.89
CA GLY A 145 -9.72 5.55 0.88
C GLY A 145 -8.62 6.57 1.19
N LEU A 146 -9.00 7.83 1.43
CA LEU A 146 -8.06 8.93 1.66
C LEU A 146 -7.29 8.79 2.98
N ASP A 147 -7.89 8.23 4.04
CA ASP A 147 -7.17 8.03 5.31
C ASP A 147 -5.99 7.05 5.15
N PHE A 148 -6.07 6.05 4.27
CA PHE A 148 -4.96 5.13 4.01
C PHE A 148 -3.67 5.83 3.56
N GLU A 149 -3.79 6.93 2.82
CA GLU A 149 -2.68 7.67 2.22
C GLU A 149 -2.40 9.03 2.89
N SER A 150 -3.22 9.41 3.87
CA SER A 150 -3.08 10.66 4.63
C SER A 150 -2.93 10.46 6.13
N ARG A 151 -3.40 9.36 6.73
CA ARG A 151 -3.24 9.04 8.15
C ARG A 151 -2.38 7.80 8.31
N LEU A 152 -1.08 8.03 8.50
CA LEU A 152 -0.09 6.97 8.62
C LEU A 152 0.19 6.61 10.08
N VAL A 153 0.68 5.39 10.29
CA VAL A 153 1.23 4.96 11.58
C VAL A 153 2.67 4.53 11.39
N ALA A 154 3.59 5.07 12.19
CA ALA A 154 5.00 4.70 12.21
C ALA A 154 5.30 3.84 13.44
N LYS A 155 5.82 2.62 13.23
CA LYS A 155 6.22 1.71 14.32
C LYS A 155 7.62 2.09 14.79
N THR A 156 7.72 3.05 15.70
CA THR A 156 9.00 3.67 16.09
C THR A 156 9.96 2.69 16.75
N ASN A 157 9.43 1.68 17.44
CA ASN A 157 10.20 0.61 18.09
C ASN A 157 10.53 -0.58 17.16
N ALA A 158 10.30 -0.46 15.84
CA ALA A 158 10.52 -1.54 14.88
C ALA A 158 11.97 -2.08 14.86
N PRO A 159 13.03 -1.24 14.88
CA PRO A 159 14.41 -1.73 14.94
C PRO A 159 14.70 -2.55 16.21
N GLU A 160 14.23 -2.08 17.36
CA GLU A 160 14.44 -2.75 18.65
C GLU A 160 13.73 -4.11 18.67
N LEU A 161 12.49 -4.17 18.17
CA LEU A 161 11.74 -5.42 18.04
C LEU A 161 12.43 -6.42 17.11
N LEU A 162 12.99 -5.94 15.99
CA LEU A 162 13.73 -6.79 15.05
C LEU A 162 14.94 -7.40 15.74
N LEU A 163 15.75 -6.57 16.42
CA LEU A 163 16.93 -7.04 17.12
C LEU A 163 16.58 -8.11 18.18
N ARG A 164 15.48 -7.93 18.92
CA ARG A 164 15.00 -8.94 19.88
C ARG A 164 14.60 -10.24 19.20
N GLU A 165 13.89 -10.15 18.09
CA GLU A 165 13.44 -11.33 17.35
C GLU A 165 14.63 -12.13 16.82
N LEU A 166 15.62 -11.47 16.23
CA LEU A 166 16.85 -12.10 15.76
C LEU A 166 17.70 -12.70 16.90
N ALA A 167 17.61 -12.15 18.11
CA ALA A 167 18.33 -12.66 19.27
C ALA A 167 17.73 -13.96 19.85
N ARG A 168 16.47 -14.30 19.54
CA ARG A 168 15.78 -15.47 20.14
C ARG A 168 16.48 -16.77 19.76
N PRO A 169 16.83 -17.67 20.70
CA PRO A 169 17.47 -18.96 20.38
C PRO A 169 16.72 -19.79 19.34
N SER A 170 15.39 -19.66 19.28
CA SER A 170 14.52 -20.33 18.31
C SER A 170 14.43 -19.66 16.93
N TYR A 171 15.00 -18.47 16.75
CA TYR A 171 15.01 -17.79 15.45
C TYR A 171 15.87 -18.57 14.46
N GLN A 172 15.25 -18.94 13.35
CA GLN A 172 15.88 -19.52 12.17
C GLN A 172 16.02 -18.43 11.10
N PRO A 173 17.24 -18.14 10.64
CA PRO A 173 17.50 -17.15 9.60
C PRO A 173 16.79 -17.50 8.29
N ASP A 174 16.09 -16.52 7.73
CA ASP A 174 15.42 -16.60 6.43
C ASP A 174 15.33 -15.18 5.85
N THR A 175 15.05 -15.07 4.55
CA THR A 175 14.92 -13.79 3.85
C THR A 175 13.75 -13.00 4.42
N ILE A 176 14.05 -11.83 5.00
CA ILE A 176 13.03 -10.89 5.45
C ILE A 176 12.65 -9.98 4.29
N THR A 177 11.42 -10.08 3.82
CA THR A 177 10.92 -9.20 2.76
C THR A 177 10.34 -7.92 3.32
N VAL A 178 10.96 -6.79 3.02
CA VAL A 178 10.60 -5.47 3.53
C VAL A 178 9.81 -4.70 2.46
N GLY A 179 8.69 -4.12 2.87
CA GLY A 179 7.88 -3.25 2.00
C GLY A 179 6.72 -3.93 1.26
N ILE A 180 6.13 -4.98 1.85
CA ILE A 180 5.05 -5.78 1.22
C ILE A 180 3.68 -5.10 1.29
N ASN A 181 3.26 -4.67 2.48
CA ASN A 181 1.94 -4.05 2.68
C ASN A 181 2.01 -2.53 2.47
N THR A 182 3.12 -1.93 2.86
CA THR A 182 3.38 -0.49 2.73
C THR A 182 4.78 -0.32 2.16
N ASP A 183 5.00 0.74 1.38
CA ASP A 183 6.33 1.00 0.86
C ASP A 183 7.24 1.48 1.99
N ALA A 184 8.33 0.75 2.23
CA ALA A 184 9.29 1.05 3.28
C ALA A 184 10.05 2.38 3.04
N TYR A 185 10.03 2.87 1.79
CA TYR A 185 10.71 4.08 1.33
C TYR A 185 9.73 5.19 0.90
N GLN A 186 8.49 5.14 1.38
CA GLN A 186 7.52 6.22 1.19
C GLN A 186 8.05 7.57 1.75
N PRO A 187 7.53 8.73 1.32
CA PRO A 187 8.10 10.04 1.64
C PRO A 187 8.49 10.28 3.12
N ILE A 188 7.67 9.84 4.08
CA ILE A 188 7.98 9.93 5.52
C ILE A 188 9.31 9.28 5.94
N GLU A 189 9.80 8.27 5.21
CA GLU A 189 11.04 7.55 5.52
C GLU A 189 12.29 8.45 5.37
N ARG A 190 12.18 9.60 4.68
CA ARG A 190 13.27 10.59 4.60
C ARG A 190 13.64 11.10 5.99
N GLU A 191 12.64 11.36 6.82
CA GLU A 191 12.78 11.89 8.18
C GLU A 191 12.94 10.76 9.19
N ARG A 192 12.07 9.74 9.11
CA ARG A 192 11.97 8.70 10.15
C ARG A 192 13.11 7.68 10.14
N ARG A 193 13.70 7.39 8.97
CA ARG A 193 14.84 6.49 8.81
C ARG A 193 14.67 5.11 9.48
N LEU A 194 13.43 4.62 9.62
CA LEU A 194 13.15 3.35 10.27
C LEU A 194 13.67 2.20 9.41
N THR A 195 13.43 2.27 8.10
CA THR A 195 13.92 1.27 7.14
C THR A 195 15.44 1.23 7.13
N ARG A 196 16.11 2.39 7.16
CA ARG A 196 17.58 2.45 7.30
C ARG A 196 18.07 1.68 8.53
N ARG A 197 17.49 1.95 9.71
CA ARG A 197 17.89 1.30 10.97
C ARG A 197 17.62 -0.21 10.94
N ILE A 198 16.51 -0.63 10.33
CA ILE A 198 16.20 -2.04 10.09
C ILE A 198 17.27 -2.68 9.19
N LEU A 199 17.64 -2.04 8.08
CA LEU A 199 18.66 -2.54 7.17
C LEU A 199 20.04 -2.63 7.83
N GLN A 200 20.40 -1.68 8.69
CA GLN A 200 21.64 -1.75 9.46
C GLN A 200 21.69 -3.02 10.31
N ILE A 201 20.60 -3.33 11.03
CA ILE A 201 20.53 -4.53 11.87
C ILE A 201 20.65 -5.80 11.01
N LEU A 202 19.95 -5.87 9.87
CA LEU A 202 20.03 -7.02 8.97
C LEU A 202 21.43 -7.19 8.37
N HIS A 203 22.08 -6.08 8.01
CA HIS A 203 23.46 -6.05 7.54
C HIS A 203 24.43 -6.57 8.62
N ASP A 204 24.35 -6.04 9.84
CA ASP A 204 25.25 -6.39 10.95
C ASP A 204 25.08 -7.85 11.39
N CYS A 205 23.82 -8.35 11.36
CA CYS A 205 23.51 -9.74 11.66
C CYS A 205 23.75 -10.68 10.47
N GLU A 206 24.20 -10.17 9.31
CA GLU A 206 24.30 -10.93 8.06
C GLU A 206 23.02 -11.73 7.76
N ASN A 207 21.84 -11.14 8.01
CA ASN A 207 20.55 -11.74 7.70
C ASN A 207 20.08 -11.26 6.32
N PRO A 208 19.65 -12.15 5.43
CA PRO A 208 19.22 -11.76 4.09
C PRO A 208 17.96 -10.89 4.09
N VAL A 209 17.90 -9.97 3.13
CA VAL A 209 16.81 -9.01 2.95
C VAL A 209 16.38 -8.91 1.50
N ALA A 210 15.07 -8.90 1.27
CA ALA A 210 14.51 -8.58 -0.03
C ALA A 210 13.65 -7.31 0.09
N LEU A 211 13.83 -6.35 -0.81
CA LEU A 211 13.13 -5.07 -0.77
C LEU A 211 12.12 -4.99 -1.91
N ILE A 212 10.94 -4.43 -1.66
CA ILE A 212 9.99 -4.04 -2.71
C ILE A 212 9.68 -2.56 -2.55
N THR A 213 9.87 -1.79 -3.62
CA THR A 213 9.62 -0.34 -3.58
C THR A 213 9.22 0.26 -4.92
N LYS A 214 8.61 1.44 -4.85
CA LYS A 214 8.36 2.38 -5.95
C LYS A 214 9.14 3.70 -5.77
N SER A 215 9.97 3.79 -4.75
CA SER A 215 10.64 5.02 -4.35
C SER A 215 12.10 5.04 -4.78
N ALA A 216 12.60 6.23 -5.09
CA ALA A 216 14.03 6.44 -5.33
C ALA A 216 14.86 6.52 -4.04
N LEU A 217 14.21 6.60 -2.88
CA LEU A 217 14.91 6.73 -1.60
C LEU A 217 15.74 5.49 -1.24
N ILE A 218 15.48 4.33 -1.86
CA ILE A 218 16.32 3.14 -1.74
C ILE A 218 17.79 3.39 -2.10
N GLU A 219 18.07 4.34 -2.99
CA GLU A 219 19.45 4.69 -3.37
C GLU A 219 20.28 5.21 -2.19
N ARG A 220 19.64 5.80 -1.18
CA ARG A 220 20.29 6.25 0.07
C ARG A 220 21.00 5.10 0.78
N ASP A 221 20.44 3.89 0.69
CA ASP A 221 20.86 2.75 1.49
C ASP A 221 21.71 1.74 0.69
N ILE A 222 22.22 2.15 -0.48
CA ILE A 222 23.16 1.37 -1.31
C ILE A 222 24.41 0.97 -0.53
N ASP A 223 24.91 1.82 0.35
CA ASP A 223 26.08 1.56 1.20
C ASP A 223 25.89 0.34 2.13
N LEU A 224 24.65 0.01 2.49
CA LEU A 224 24.34 -1.25 3.21
C LEU A 224 24.00 -2.38 2.26
N LEU A 225 23.23 -2.09 1.22
CA LEU A 225 22.67 -3.11 0.33
C LEU A 225 23.73 -3.70 -0.61
N ALA A 226 24.68 -2.92 -1.12
CA ALA A 226 25.72 -3.42 -2.02
C ALA A 226 26.65 -4.44 -1.32
N PRO A 227 27.18 -4.20 -0.11
CA PRO A 227 27.93 -5.24 0.62
C PRO A 227 27.10 -6.49 0.95
N MET A 228 25.80 -6.35 1.25
CA MET A 228 24.91 -7.51 1.44
C MET A 228 24.71 -8.27 0.14
N ALA A 229 24.50 -7.58 -0.98
CA ALA A 229 24.34 -8.17 -2.30
C ALA A 229 25.59 -8.91 -2.76
N ALA A 230 26.79 -8.38 -2.48
CA ALA A 230 28.06 -9.05 -2.75
C ALA A 230 28.21 -10.39 -2.02
N LYS A 231 27.48 -10.58 -0.91
CA LYS A 231 27.39 -11.84 -0.16
C LYS A 231 26.18 -12.70 -0.57
N GLY A 232 25.40 -12.29 -1.57
CA GLY A 232 24.16 -12.97 -1.95
C GLY A 232 23.00 -12.78 -0.96
N GLN A 233 23.03 -11.71 -0.14
CA GLN A 233 22.09 -11.48 0.96
C GLN A 233 21.11 -10.33 0.72
N ALA A 234 21.17 -9.66 -0.42
CA ALA A 234 20.24 -8.58 -0.76
C ALA A 234 19.76 -8.65 -2.20
N ILE A 235 18.47 -8.36 -2.39
CA ILE A 235 17.84 -8.12 -3.69
C ILE A 235 16.80 -7.01 -3.57
N ALA A 236 16.62 -6.22 -4.63
CA ALA A 236 15.57 -5.23 -4.72
C ALA A 236 14.59 -5.55 -5.86
N ALA A 237 13.29 -5.40 -5.61
CA ALA A 237 12.26 -5.35 -6.62
C ALA A 237 11.73 -3.93 -6.77
N VAL A 238 11.93 -3.34 -7.94
CA VAL A 238 11.40 -2.01 -8.27
C VAL A 238 10.10 -2.19 -9.05
N THR A 239 9.01 -1.64 -8.54
CA THR A 239 7.70 -1.77 -9.21
C THR A 239 7.55 -0.71 -10.30
N ILE A 240 7.32 -1.11 -11.54
CA ILE A 240 6.96 -0.21 -12.66
C ILE A 240 5.66 -0.73 -13.29
N THR A 241 4.60 0.06 -13.19
CA THR A 241 3.27 -0.34 -13.69
C THR A 241 3.09 0.01 -15.17
N THR A 242 3.58 1.17 -15.59
CA THR A 242 3.47 1.76 -16.92
C THR A 242 4.64 2.72 -17.14
N LEU A 243 4.99 2.97 -18.40
CA LEU A 243 5.95 4.03 -18.76
C LEU A 243 5.26 5.37 -19.01
N ASP A 244 3.93 5.39 -19.11
CA ASP A 244 3.14 6.61 -19.28
C ASP A 244 3.07 7.43 -17.97
N PRO A 245 3.67 8.63 -17.93
CA PRO A 245 3.65 9.46 -16.74
C PRO A 245 2.25 10.01 -16.40
N ALA A 246 1.34 10.15 -17.37
CA ALA A 246 -0.02 10.60 -17.13
C ALA A 246 -0.83 9.53 -16.39
N ILE A 247 -0.74 8.26 -16.84
CA ILE A 247 -1.36 7.13 -16.13
C ILE A 247 -0.73 6.99 -14.73
N ALA A 248 0.60 7.00 -14.63
CA ALA A 248 1.28 6.86 -13.34
C ALA A 248 0.87 7.94 -12.32
N ARG A 249 0.69 9.20 -12.75
CA ARG A 249 0.25 10.30 -11.87
C ARG A 249 -1.15 10.12 -11.29
N THR A 250 -2.03 9.42 -11.98
CA THR A 250 -3.38 9.14 -11.47
C THR A 250 -3.40 7.87 -10.63
N LEU A 251 -2.61 6.86 -11.00
CA LEU A 251 -2.64 5.54 -10.39
C LEU A 251 -1.81 5.46 -9.10
N GLU A 252 -0.67 6.14 -9.06
CA GLU A 252 0.32 6.13 -7.97
C GLU A 252 0.94 7.54 -7.76
N PRO A 253 0.13 8.53 -7.37
CA PRO A 253 0.40 9.97 -7.52
C PRO A 253 1.64 10.48 -6.78
N ARG A 254 2.05 9.83 -5.70
CA ARG A 254 3.19 10.24 -4.86
C ARG A 254 4.35 9.25 -4.90
N ALA A 255 4.27 8.22 -5.74
CA ALA A 255 5.39 7.35 -6.05
C ALA A 255 6.40 8.06 -6.97
N ALA A 256 7.62 7.52 -7.11
CA ALA A 256 8.56 8.07 -8.07
C ALA A 256 8.04 7.86 -9.50
N SER A 257 8.32 8.82 -10.40
CA SER A 257 7.92 8.72 -11.80
C SER A 257 8.51 7.46 -12.47
N PRO A 258 7.87 6.90 -13.52
CA PRO A 258 8.41 5.73 -14.22
C PRO A 258 9.86 5.89 -14.66
N ALA A 259 10.21 7.04 -15.26
CA ALA A 259 11.58 7.35 -15.66
C ALA A 259 12.56 7.41 -14.46
N ARG A 260 12.11 7.90 -13.29
CA ARG A 260 12.95 7.91 -12.09
C ARG A 260 13.17 6.48 -11.56
N ARG A 261 12.17 5.61 -11.63
CA ARG A 261 12.27 4.20 -11.25
C ARG A 261 13.21 3.42 -12.16
N LEU A 262 13.21 3.66 -13.47
CA LEU A 262 14.20 3.10 -14.39
C LEU A 262 15.63 3.53 -14.02
N ARG A 263 15.84 4.81 -13.65
CA ARG A 263 17.15 5.27 -13.14
C ARG A 263 17.55 4.55 -11.86
N VAL A 264 16.62 4.32 -10.93
CA VAL A 264 16.89 3.55 -9.70
C VAL A 264 17.35 2.14 -10.03
N ILE A 265 16.70 1.45 -10.97
CA ILE A 265 17.13 0.12 -11.43
C ILE A 265 18.58 0.17 -11.89
N ARG A 266 18.93 1.15 -12.72
CA ARG A 266 20.31 1.37 -13.20
C ARG A 266 21.30 1.60 -12.08
N THR A 267 21.02 2.55 -11.18
CA THR A 267 21.87 2.86 -10.03
C THR A 267 22.13 1.63 -9.17
N LEU A 268 21.08 0.83 -8.89
CA LEU A 268 21.21 -0.38 -8.06
C LEU A 268 22.02 -1.47 -8.77
N ALA A 269 21.77 -1.70 -10.06
CA ALA A 269 22.48 -2.69 -10.86
C ALA A 269 23.98 -2.32 -10.99
N GLU A 270 24.30 -1.05 -11.24
CA GLU A 270 25.68 -0.53 -11.29
C GLU A 270 26.40 -0.68 -9.94
N ALA A 271 25.67 -0.60 -8.82
CA ALA A 271 26.20 -0.87 -7.49
C ALA A 271 26.34 -2.37 -7.16
N GLY A 272 26.04 -3.26 -8.11
CA GLY A 272 26.12 -4.72 -7.93
C GLY A 272 24.96 -5.32 -7.13
N ILE A 273 23.86 -4.60 -6.94
CA ILE A 273 22.66 -5.10 -6.26
C ILE A 273 21.77 -5.77 -7.31
N PRO A 274 21.42 -7.07 -7.17
CA PRO A 274 20.46 -7.71 -8.06
C PRO A 274 19.10 -6.98 -8.03
N VAL A 275 18.55 -6.72 -9.21
CA VAL A 275 17.25 -6.05 -9.34
C VAL A 275 16.27 -6.91 -10.12
N SER A 276 15.06 -7.04 -9.57
CA SER A 276 13.88 -7.54 -10.26
C SER A 276 12.93 -6.38 -10.59
N VAL A 277 12.30 -6.39 -11.76
CA VAL A 277 11.18 -5.49 -12.05
C VAL A 277 9.85 -6.16 -11.72
N SER A 278 9.03 -5.47 -10.93
CA SER A 278 7.66 -5.90 -10.62
C SER A 278 6.67 -5.11 -11.46
N ILE A 279 6.04 -5.75 -12.44
CA ILE A 279 5.01 -5.17 -13.29
C ILE A 279 3.65 -5.44 -12.66
N ALA A 280 3.33 -4.66 -11.64
CA ALA A 280 2.19 -4.93 -10.76
C ALA A 280 1.48 -3.64 -10.31
N PRO A 281 0.21 -3.43 -10.69
CA PRO A 281 -0.67 -4.33 -11.42
C PRO A 281 -0.61 -4.17 -12.95
N VAL A 282 -0.82 -5.29 -13.65
CA VAL A 282 -1.30 -5.31 -15.04
C VAL A 282 -2.82 -5.07 -15.02
N ILE A 283 -3.24 -3.96 -15.60
CA ILE A 283 -4.64 -3.51 -15.69
C ILE A 283 -5.02 -3.50 -17.18
N PRO A 284 -5.99 -4.32 -17.61
CA PRO A 284 -6.45 -4.36 -19.01
C PRO A 284 -6.76 -2.96 -19.55
N PHE A 285 -6.31 -2.63 -20.76
CA PHE A 285 -6.55 -1.34 -21.44
C PHE A 285 -6.04 -0.06 -20.73
N VAL A 286 -5.31 -0.21 -19.63
CA VAL A 286 -4.71 0.90 -18.88
C VAL A 286 -3.19 0.74 -18.83
N THR A 287 -2.68 -0.25 -18.10
CA THR A 287 -1.23 -0.51 -17.98
C THR A 287 -0.78 -1.71 -18.80
N GLU A 288 -1.71 -2.60 -19.15
CA GLU A 288 -1.45 -3.80 -19.93
C GLU A 288 -0.78 -3.58 -21.30
N PRO A 289 -1.09 -2.50 -22.06
CA PRO A 289 -0.40 -2.23 -23.32
C PRO A 289 1.11 -1.99 -23.18
N ASP A 290 1.57 -1.60 -21.99
CA ASP A 290 2.96 -1.27 -21.70
C ASP A 290 3.79 -2.47 -21.23
N LEU A 291 3.21 -3.67 -21.09
CA LEU A 291 3.85 -4.83 -20.48
C LEU A 291 5.27 -5.10 -21.03
N GLU A 292 5.41 -5.31 -22.34
CA GLU A 292 6.69 -5.62 -22.97
C GLU A 292 7.62 -4.40 -22.97
N ARG A 293 7.09 -3.19 -23.13
CA ARG A 293 7.90 -1.96 -23.12
C ARG A 293 8.53 -1.72 -21.76
N VAL A 294 7.80 -1.98 -20.67
CA VAL A 294 8.32 -1.91 -19.31
C VAL A 294 9.40 -2.97 -19.11
N MET A 295 9.21 -4.19 -19.61
CA MET A 295 10.23 -5.25 -19.53
C MET A 295 11.50 -4.85 -20.28
N GLU A 296 11.39 -4.40 -21.53
CA GLU A 296 12.51 -3.95 -22.36
C GLU A 296 13.29 -2.83 -21.65
N ALA A 297 12.61 -1.77 -21.22
CA ALA A 297 13.25 -0.64 -20.55
C ALA A 297 13.89 -1.03 -19.20
N ALA A 298 13.27 -1.94 -18.45
CA ALA A 298 13.83 -2.40 -17.18
C ALA A 298 15.09 -3.25 -17.38
N VAL A 299 15.11 -4.13 -18.38
CA VAL A 299 16.30 -4.94 -18.72
C VAL A 299 17.43 -4.05 -19.24
N GLU A 300 17.12 -3.06 -20.08
CA GLU A 300 18.10 -2.04 -20.53
C GLU A 300 18.67 -1.22 -19.34
N ALA A 301 17.86 -1.03 -18.30
CA ALA A 301 18.31 -0.41 -17.06
C ALA A 301 19.10 -1.36 -16.15
N GLY A 302 19.22 -2.66 -16.45
CA GLY A 302 20.00 -3.63 -15.68
C GLY A 302 19.18 -4.54 -14.76
N ALA A 303 17.85 -4.60 -14.91
CA ALA A 303 17.05 -5.61 -14.21
C ALA A 303 17.37 -7.01 -14.76
N GLY A 304 17.75 -7.93 -13.87
CA GLY A 304 18.05 -9.32 -14.24
C GLY A 304 16.83 -10.26 -14.17
N GLN A 305 15.73 -9.80 -13.58
CA GLN A 305 14.50 -10.58 -13.39
C GLN A 305 13.27 -9.71 -13.61
N ALA A 306 12.17 -10.34 -14.00
CA ALA A 306 10.87 -9.70 -14.07
C ALA A 306 9.78 -10.60 -13.51
N GLY A 307 8.71 -9.99 -12.99
CA GLY A 307 7.46 -10.66 -12.66
C GLY A 307 6.29 -9.71 -12.88
N TYR A 308 5.11 -10.25 -13.14
CA TYR A 308 3.89 -9.47 -13.25
C TYR A 308 2.79 -10.01 -12.35
N ILE A 309 1.88 -9.12 -11.94
CA ILE A 309 0.67 -9.48 -11.19
C ILE A 309 -0.51 -8.78 -11.85
N VAL A 310 -1.56 -9.53 -12.18
CA VAL A 310 -2.83 -8.95 -12.64
C VAL A 310 -3.52 -8.27 -11.46
N LEU A 311 -4.17 -7.13 -11.73
CA LEU A 311 -4.92 -6.36 -10.74
C LEU A 311 -5.76 -7.24 -9.80
N ARG A 312 -5.68 -6.92 -8.51
CA ARG A 312 -6.42 -7.57 -7.43
C ARG A 312 -7.31 -6.53 -6.76
N LEU A 313 -8.59 -6.85 -6.58
CA LEU A 313 -9.59 -5.95 -6.02
C LEU A 313 -10.26 -6.53 -4.76
N PRO A 314 -9.49 -6.88 -3.71
CA PRO A 314 -10.08 -7.40 -2.49
C PRO A 314 -10.92 -6.33 -1.80
N TRP A 315 -12.15 -6.69 -1.41
CA TRP A 315 -12.97 -5.91 -0.49
C TRP A 315 -13.16 -4.43 -0.93
N GLU A 316 -12.86 -3.46 -0.06
CA GLU A 316 -13.00 -2.02 -0.28
C GLU A 316 -12.14 -1.49 -1.45
N VAL A 317 -11.17 -2.26 -1.94
CA VAL A 317 -10.37 -1.87 -3.11
C VAL A 317 -11.21 -1.87 -4.39
N SER A 318 -12.17 -2.78 -4.54
CA SER A 318 -13.04 -2.81 -5.74
C SER A 318 -13.82 -1.50 -5.94
N PRO A 319 -14.65 -1.05 -4.97
CA PRO A 319 -15.39 0.20 -5.13
C PRO A 319 -14.49 1.41 -5.31
N LEU A 320 -13.37 1.50 -4.57
CA LEU A 320 -12.38 2.59 -4.74
C LEU A 320 -11.78 2.62 -6.15
N PHE A 321 -11.43 1.46 -6.70
CA PHE A 321 -10.87 1.36 -8.04
C PHE A 321 -11.91 1.68 -9.13
N ARG A 322 -13.18 1.29 -8.95
CA ARG A 322 -14.28 1.67 -9.85
C ARG A 322 -14.48 3.19 -9.88
N GLN A 323 -14.45 3.86 -8.73
CA GLN A 323 -14.53 5.32 -8.66
C GLN A 323 -13.37 5.99 -9.40
N TRP A 324 -12.15 5.46 -9.23
CA TRP A 324 -10.97 5.95 -9.94
C TRP A 324 -11.05 5.75 -11.45
N LEU A 325 -11.55 4.59 -11.91
CA LEU A 325 -11.81 4.35 -13.33
C LEU A 325 -12.83 5.36 -13.87
N GLN A 326 -13.91 5.63 -13.13
CA GLN A 326 -14.91 6.59 -13.55
C GLN A 326 -14.33 8.01 -13.64
N ALA A 327 -13.45 8.39 -12.71
CA ALA A 327 -12.84 9.72 -12.67
C ALA A 327 -11.78 9.94 -13.75
N HIS A 328 -11.01 8.90 -14.11
CA HIS A 328 -9.83 9.05 -14.97
C HIS A 328 -9.92 8.33 -16.34
N PHE A 329 -10.75 7.30 -16.44
CA PHE A 329 -10.91 6.46 -17.64
C PHE A 329 -12.38 6.07 -17.89
N PRO A 330 -13.34 7.01 -17.89
CA PRO A 330 -14.77 6.70 -17.95
C PRO A 330 -15.14 5.83 -19.17
N ASP A 331 -14.57 6.14 -20.34
CA ASP A 331 -14.82 5.40 -21.59
C ASP A 331 -14.32 3.95 -21.56
N ARG A 332 -13.40 3.63 -20.64
CA ARG A 332 -12.80 2.29 -20.51
C ARG A 332 -13.34 1.55 -19.28
N ALA A 333 -13.96 2.24 -18.32
CA ALA A 333 -14.27 1.72 -17.00
C ALA A 333 -15.01 0.37 -17.04
N ALA A 334 -16.12 0.30 -17.78
CA ALA A 334 -16.90 -0.93 -17.93
C ALA A 334 -16.08 -2.05 -18.58
N ARG A 335 -15.33 -1.74 -19.65
CA ARG A 335 -14.52 -2.72 -20.38
C ARG A 335 -13.37 -3.27 -19.53
N VAL A 336 -12.73 -2.44 -18.70
CA VAL A 336 -11.69 -2.86 -17.75
C VAL A 336 -12.29 -3.85 -16.74
N MET A 337 -13.40 -3.48 -16.10
CA MET A 337 -14.03 -4.33 -15.08
C MET A 337 -14.52 -5.65 -15.66
N ASN A 338 -15.11 -5.65 -16.86
CA ASN A 338 -15.54 -6.88 -17.54
C ASN A 338 -14.36 -7.83 -17.76
N ARG A 339 -13.18 -7.34 -18.19
CA ARG A 339 -12.00 -8.21 -18.36
C ARG A 339 -11.40 -8.70 -17.06
N ILE A 340 -11.47 -7.91 -15.98
CA ILE A 340 -11.12 -8.41 -14.66
C ILE A 340 -12.06 -9.53 -14.24
N GLN A 341 -13.37 -9.37 -14.43
CA GLN A 341 -14.37 -10.37 -14.07
C GLN A 341 -14.24 -11.66 -14.91
N ASP A 342 -13.96 -11.54 -16.21
CA ASP A 342 -13.68 -12.68 -17.09
C ASP A 342 -12.54 -13.55 -16.54
N MET A 343 -11.47 -12.92 -16.06
CA MET A 343 -10.32 -13.62 -15.45
C MET A 343 -10.58 -14.21 -14.07
N ARG A 344 -11.79 -14.01 -13.51
CA ARG A 344 -12.17 -14.30 -12.12
C ARG A 344 -13.52 -15.01 -12.01
N GLY A 345 -14.01 -15.58 -13.12
CA GLY A 345 -15.30 -16.29 -13.14
C GLY A 345 -16.50 -15.40 -12.78
N GLY A 346 -16.51 -14.15 -13.26
CA GLY A 346 -17.59 -13.18 -13.07
C GLY A 346 -17.47 -12.32 -11.80
N LYS A 347 -16.46 -12.54 -10.96
CA LYS A 347 -16.25 -11.80 -9.71
C LYS A 347 -15.23 -10.68 -9.88
N ASP A 348 -15.30 -9.64 -9.05
CA ASP A 348 -14.26 -8.60 -9.02
C ASP A 348 -12.93 -9.13 -8.46
N TYR A 349 -12.98 -10.14 -7.59
CA TYR A 349 -11.80 -10.76 -7.01
C TYR A 349 -12.03 -12.22 -6.61
N ASP A 350 -11.00 -13.04 -6.80
CA ASP A 350 -10.91 -14.41 -6.32
C ASP A 350 -9.65 -14.52 -5.45
N ALA A 351 -9.83 -15.00 -4.22
CA ALA A 351 -8.77 -15.15 -3.23
C ALA A 351 -8.03 -16.49 -3.33
N SER A 352 -8.48 -17.41 -4.18
CA SER A 352 -7.90 -18.74 -4.35
C SER A 352 -6.40 -18.64 -4.68
N PHE A 353 -5.59 -19.42 -3.97
CA PHE A 353 -4.18 -19.52 -4.30
C PHE A 353 -3.98 -19.99 -5.74
N THR A 354 -2.81 -19.73 -6.31
CA THR A 354 -2.40 -19.96 -7.70
C THR A 354 -3.08 -19.04 -8.72
N THR A 355 -4.38 -18.78 -8.59
CA THR A 355 -5.13 -17.98 -9.56
C THR A 355 -5.18 -16.50 -9.18
N ARG A 356 -5.23 -16.13 -7.89
CA ARG A 356 -5.42 -14.74 -7.42
C ARG A 356 -4.43 -13.71 -7.99
N MET A 357 -3.21 -14.09 -8.36
CA MET A 357 -2.21 -13.17 -8.94
C MET A 357 -2.21 -13.13 -10.48
N ARG A 358 -2.70 -14.18 -11.15
CA ARG A 358 -2.61 -14.33 -12.62
C ARG A 358 -3.94 -14.24 -13.34
N GLY A 359 -5.02 -14.68 -12.71
CA GLY A 359 -6.31 -14.90 -13.36
C GLY A 359 -6.37 -16.23 -14.10
N THR A 360 -7.52 -16.51 -14.70
CA THR A 360 -7.76 -17.69 -15.55
C THR A 360 -8.41 -17.28 -16.88
N GLY A 361 -8.46 -18.20 -17.85
CA GLY A 361 -9.12 -17.98 -19.14
C GLY A 361 -8.27 -17.21 -20.15
N VAL A 362 -8.86 -17.00 -21.34
CA VAL A 362 -8.13 -16.57 -22.56
C VAL A 362 -7.31 -15.30 -22.37
N TRP A 363 -7.83 -14.32 -21.63
CA TRP A 363 -7.10 -13.07 -21.39
C TRP A 363 -5.88 -13.28 -20.49
N ALA A 364 -6.00 -14.06 -19.41
CA ALA A 364 -4.89 -14.39 -18.54
C ALA A 364 -3.81 -15.20 -19.28
N ASP A 365 -4.25 -16.14 -20.14
CA ASP A 365 -3.36 -16.94 -20.99
C ASP A 365 -2.61 -16.06 -22.00
N LEU A 366 -3.29 -15.09 -22.62
CA LEU A 366 -2.67 -14.11 -23.52
C LEU A 366 -1.59 -13.31 -22.80
N LEU A 367 -1.88 -12.77 -21.60
CA LEU A 367 -0.90 -12.04 -20.80
C LEU A 367 0.32 -12.91 -20.45
N HIS A 368 0.06 -14.15 -20.06
CA HIS A 368 1.12 -15.10 -19.75
C HIS A 368 2.00 -15.37 -20.97
N GLN A 369 1.40 -15.64 -22.14
CA GLN A 369 2.14 -15.88 -23.38
C GLN A 369 2.95 -14.66 -23.82
N ARG A 370 2.38 -13.45 -23.71
CA ARG A 370 3.07 -12.19 -24.00
C ARG A 370 4.30 -12.02 -23.12
N PHE A 371 4.13 -12.18 -21.80
CA PHE A 371 5.21 -12.11 -20.83
C PHE A 371 6.30 -13.17 -21.10
N GLU A 372 5.94 -14.44 -21.27
CA GLU A 372 6.90 -15.53 -21.52
C GLU A 372 7.68 -15.36 -22.83
N LYS A 373 7.03 -14.84 -23.88
CA LYS A 373 7.73 -14.54 -25.15
C LYS A 373 8.70 -13.37 -24.97
N ALA A 374 8.28 -12.32 -24.26
CA ALA A 374 9.15 -11.18 -23.96
C ALA A 374 10.34 -11.58 -23.09
N SER A 375 10.13 -12.35 -22.01
CA SER A 375 11.19 -12.85 -21.13
C SER A 375 12.22 -13.67 -21.90
N ARG A 376 11.78 -14.61 -22.75
CA ARG A 376 12.68 -15.40 -23.60
C ARG A 376 13.47 -14.54 -24.59
N ARG A 377 12.82 -13.56 -25.23
CA ARG A 377 13.47 -12.63 -26.16
C ARG A 377 14.52 -11.75 -25.46
N LEU A 378 14.25 -11.35 -24.23
CA LEU A 378 15.13 -10.48 -23.43
C LEU A 378 16.19 -11.25 -22.63
N GLY A 379 16.17 -12.58 -22.64
CA GLY A 379 17.14 -13.40 -21.92
C GLY A 379 17.02 -13.33 -20.39
N ILE A 380 15.85 -12.98 -19.86
CA ILE A 380 15.60 -12.95 -18.42
C ILE A 380 14.71 -14.12 -17.99
N ASP A 381 15.02 -14.70 -16.83
CA ASP A 381 14.23 -15.80 -16.29
C ASP A 381 12.93 -15.30 -15.66
N HIS A 382 11.84 -16.01 -15.93
CA HIS A 382 10.61 -15.89 -15.15
C HIS A 382 10.84 -16.56 -13.79
N ARG A 383 11.11 -15.78 -12.74
CA ARG A 383 10.68 -16.01 -11.34
C ARG A 383 11.45 -15.07 -10.42
N ASN A 384 10.77 -14.41 -9.49
CA ASN A 384 11.34 -13.81 -8.27
C ASN A 384 11.95 -14.87 -7.32
N ARG A 385 12.54 -15.95 -7.85
CA ARG A 385 13.15 -17.05 -7.09
C ARG A 385 14.27 -16.55 -6.21
N ALA A 386 14.97 -15.50 -6.65
CA ALA A 386 16.03 -14.89 -5.85
C ALA A 386 15.54 -14.36 -4.49
N PHE A 387 14.25 -14.04 -4.33
CA PHE A 387 13.68 -13.69 -3.02
C PHE A 387 13.65 -14.88 -2.04
N ALA A 388 13.65 -16.12 -2.55
CA ALA A 388 13.58 -17.35 -1.76
C ALA A 388 14.96 -17.99 -1.51
N THR A 389 16.01 -17.53 -2.18
CA THR A 389 17.31 -18.22 -2.26
C THR A 389 18.48 -17.35 -1.84
N LEU A 390 18.25 -16.30 -1.06
CA LEU A 390 19.35 -15.48 -0.53
C LEU A 390 20.12 -16.25 0.55
N ASP A 391 21.40 -15.92 0.69
CA ASP A 391 22.30 -16.60 1.62
C ASP A 391 22.02 -16.22 3.08
N ALA A 392 21.51 -17.20 3.84
CA ALA A 392 21.29 -17.11 5.28
C ALA A 392 22.37 -17.82 6.12
N SER A 393 23.33 -18.51 5.51
CA SER A 393 24.30 -19.36 6.23
C SER A 393 25.32 -18.56 7.03
N ARG A 394 25.48 -17.27 6.71
CA ARG A 394 26.42 -16.34 7.36
C ARG A 394 25.80 -15.61 8.56
N PHE A 395 24.55 -15.89 8.89
CA PHE A 395 23.83 -15.20 9.96
C PHE A 395 24.60 -15.20 11.28
N ARG A 396 24.66 -14.02 11.90
CA ARG A 396 25.26 -13.79 13.20
C ARG A 396 24.19 -13.33 14.17
N ARG A 397 23.96 -14.14 15.20
CA ARG A 397 23.01 -13.81 16.25
C ARG A 397 23.52 -12.59 17.05
N PRO A 398 22.70 -11.55 17.25
CA PRO A 398 23.09 -10.40 18.07
C PRO A 398 23.26 -10.80 19.53
N VAL A 399 24.30 -10.27 20.18
CA VAL A 399 24.69 -10.60 21.57
C VAL A 399 23.92 -9.77 22.61
N VAL A 400 23.41 -8.60 22.22
CA VAL A 400 22.71 -7.66 23.12
C VAL A 400 21.27 -7.46 22.67
N VAL A 401 20.34 -7.60 23.62
CA VAL A 401 18.93 -7.26 23.45
C VAL A 401 18.67 -5.96 24.20
N PRO A 402 18.45 -4.82 23.53
CA PRO A 402 18.12 -3.56 24.21
C PRO A 402 16.82 -3.71 25.03
N PRO A 403 16.73 -3.15 26.25
CA PRO A 403 15.46 -3.03 26.95
C PRO A 403 14.48 -2.18 26.13
N LEU A 404 13.16 -2.42 26.25
CA LEU A 404 12.18 -1.50 25.65
C LEU A 404 12.36 -0.13 26.32
N PRO A 405 12.26 0.98 25.59
CA PRO A 405 11.98 2.26 26.24
C PRO A 405 10.80 2.02 27.18
N ARG A 406 11.00 2.25 28.49
CA ARG A 406 9.86 2.30 29.39
C ARG A 406 9.04 3.49 28.91
N ALA A 407 7.79 3.27 28.51
CA ALA A 407 6.83 4.34 28.31
C ALA A 407 6.95 5.28 29.51
N GLY A 408 7.37 6.52 29.25
CA GLY A 408 7.54 7.51 30.31
C GLY A 408 6.21 7.62 31.04
N ARG A 409 6.19 7.17 32.30
CA ARG A 409 5.28 7.79 33.26
C ARG A 409 5.68 9.24 33.28
N GLY A 410 4.85 10.10 32.68
CA GLY A 410 4.94 11.53 32.89
C GLY A 410 4.93 11.74 34.40
N ASP A 411 6.08 12.16 34.91
CA ASP A 411 6.19 12.76 36.23
C ASP A 411 5.44 14.11 36.14
N GLN A 412 4.16 14.08 36.49
CA GLN A 412 3.46 15.26 36.97
C GLN A 412 3.07 14.96 38.41
N GLY A 413 3.81 15.58 39.33
CA GLY A 413 3.51 15.59 40.74
C GLY A 413 2.12 16.14 41.04
N SER A 414 1.53 15.57 42.08
CA SER A 414 0.53 16.14 42.99
C SER A 414 -0.56 17.04 42.41
N GLY A 415 -1.77 16.48 42.36
CA GLY A 415 -3.01 17.24 42.29
C GLY A 415 -4.17 16.27 42.12
N GLY A 416 -4.74 15.79 43.22
CA GLY A 416 -5.93 14.95 43.16
C GLY A 416 -7.09 15.70 42.48
N GLN A 417 -7.95 14.96 41.78
CA GLN A 417 -9.41 14.99 41.96
C GLN A 417 -10.11 14.16 40.86
N LEU A 418 -10.75 13.09 41.35
CA LEU A 418 -11.98 12.40 40.90
C LEU A 418 -12.10 11.82 39.48
N ASP A 419 -12.32 10.49 39.49
CA ASP A 419 -13.17 9.75 38.57
C ASP A 419 -14.47 10.49 38.26
N LEU A 420 -14.81 10.58 36.98
CA LEU A 420 -16.18 10.58 36.44
C LEU A 420 -16.09 10.41 34.91
N PHE A 421 -16.95 9.54 34.38
CA PHE A 421 -17.15 9.06 33.00
C PHE A 421 -16.43 7.78 32.59
#